data_AF-A0A550H3U7-F1
#
_entry.id   AF-A0A550H3U7-F1
#
_cell.length_a   1.000
_cell.length_b   1.000
_cell.length_c   1.000
_cell.angle_alpha   90.00
_cell.angle_beta   90.00
_cell.angle_gamma   90.00
#
_symmetry.space_group_name_H-M   'P 1'
#
loop_
_entity.id
_entity.type
_entity.pdbx_description
1 polymer ?
#
loop_
_entity_poly.entity_id
_entity_poly.type
_entity_poly.pdbx_seq_one_letter_code
_entity_poly.pdbx_strand_id
1 'polypeptide(L)'
;MSYVSFAKDITQYCDCLPGPGEVVIKDAGIFASESPVSIDGAFLKVIDYEVFNKAYNVDCMLQVQEAKKLAIEGETEPKIHELC
;
A
#
# COMPACT_ATOMS: atom_id res chain seq x y z
N MET A 1 -8.07 -10.56 -13.52
CA MET A 1 -8.95 -9.77 -12.62
C MET A 1 -8.31 -8.40 -12.49
N SER A 2 -9.07 -7.32 -12.28
CA SER A 2 -8.51 -5.96 -12.26
C SER A 2 -8.62 -5.37 -10.87
N TYR A 3 -7.55 -4.73 -10.41
CA TYR A 3 -7.42 -4.13 -9.09
C TYR A 3 -7.13 -2.65 -9.22
N VAL A 4 -7.76 -1.85 -8.36
CA VAL A 4 -7.57 -0.40 -8.27
C VAL A 4 -7.44 -0.04 -6.80
N SER A 5 -6.46 0.78 -6.47
CA SER A 5 -6.20 1.27 -5.10
C SER A 5 -6.06 2.79 -5.13
N PHE A 6 -6.69 3.45 -4.17
CA PHE A 6 -6.69 4.91 -4.04
C PHE A 6 -5.83 5.27 -2.84
N ALA A 7 -4.65 5.83 -3.09
CA ALA A 7 -3.72 6.25 -2.04
C ALA A 7 -3.94 7.74 -1.74
N LYS A 8 -5.06 8.05 -1.10
CA LYS A 8 -5.46 9.44 -0.87
C LYS A 8 -5.56 9.77 0.61
N ASP A 9 -4.85 10.81 1.02
CA ASP A 9 -4.92 11.42 2.36
C ASP A 9 -4.90 10.37 3.49
N ILE A 10 -3.85 9.55 3.52
CA ILE A 10 -3.72 8.41 4.45
C ILE A 10 -3.50 8.92 5.86
N THR A 11 -4.40 8.54 6.75
CA THR A 11 -4.47 9.03 8.12
C THR A 11 -3.68 8.16 9.08
N GLN A 12 -3.35 8.72 10.24
CA GLN A 12 -2.59 8.04 11.27
C GLN A 12 -3.29 6.75 11.69
N TYR A 13 -4.57 6.84 12.03
CA TYR A 13 -5.33 5.74 12.59
C TYR A 13 -6.17 5.03 11.54
N CYS A 14 -6.19 3.69 11.64
CA CYS A 14 -7.08 2.85 10.83
C CYS A 14 -8.55 3.09 11.18
N ASP A 15 -9.43 2.74 10.25
CA ASP A 15 -10.89 2.87 10.36
C ASP A 15 -11.52 2.16 11.56
N CYS A 16 -10.78 1.25 12.21
CA CYS A 16 -11.21 0.58 13.43
C CYS A 16 -11.10 1.45 14.69
N LEU A 17 -10.43 2.60 14.62
CA LEU A 17 -10.25 3.54 15.74
C LEU A 17 -11.34 4.63 15.71
N PRO A 18 -11.67 5.25 16.86
CA PRO A 18 -12.77 6.23 16.97
C PRO A 18 -12.63 7.50 16.13
N GLY A 19 -11.46 7.75 15.53
CA GLY A 19 -11.22 8.87 14.64
C GLY A 19 -9.91 8.69 13.86
N PRO A 20 -9.75 9.39 12.72
CA PRO A 20 -8.63 9.19 11.79
C PRO A 20 -7.28 9.76 12.31
N GLY A 21 -7.31 10.73 13.22
CA GLY A 21 -6.13 11.50 13.60
C GLY A 21 -5.72 12.46 12.48
N GLU A 22 -4.42 12.66 12.30
CA GLU A 22 -3.88 13.54 11.27
C GLU A 22 -3.59 12.79 9.97
N VAL A 23 -3.60 13.51 8.84
CA VAL A 23 -3.10 12.97 7.56
C VAL A 23 -1.58 12.86 7.64
N VAL A 24 -1.08 11.64 7.55
CA VAL A 24 0.37 11.33 7.65
C VAL A 24 1.01 11.21 6.27
N ILE A 25 0.26 10.71 5.28
CA ILE A 25 0.70 10.63 3.89
C ILE A 25 -0.33 11.34 3.01
N LYS A 26 0.13 12.33 2.25
CA LYS A 26 -0.70 13.08 1.30
C LYS A 26 -1.09 12.21 0.10
N ASP A 27 -2.04 12.69 -0.69
CA ASP A 27 -2.44 12.08 -1.96
C ASP A 27 -1.23 11.64 -2.82
N ALA A 28 -1.14 10.33 -3.05
CA ALA A 28 -0.13 9.64 -3.85
C ALA A 28 -0.74 9.05 -5.14
N GLY A 29 -1.99 9.38 -5.45
CA GLY A 29 -2.67 9.02 -6.68
C GLY A 29 -3.43 7.69 -6.63
N ILE A 30 -3.70 7.17 -7.83
CA ILE A 30 -4.48 5.94 -8.05
C ILE A 30 -3.56 4.91 -8.69
N PHE A 31 -3.53 3.72 -8.11
CA PHE A 31 -2.79 2.57 -8.61
C PHE A 31 -3.76 1.63 -9.33
N ALA A 32 -3.32 1.01 -10.42
CA ALA A 32 -4.08 0.01 -11.14
C ALA A 32 -3.17 -1.14 -11.58
N SER A 33 -3.67 -2.37 -11.48
CA SER A 33 -2.91 -3.59 -11.78
C SER A 33 -3.85 -4.76 -12.07
N GLU A 34 -3.34 -5.78 -12.76
CA GLU A 34 -4.02 -7.09 -12.88
C GLU A 34 -3.68 -8.04 -11.73
N SER A 35 -2.79 -7.62 -10.83
CA SER A 35 -2.35 -8.38 -9.66
C SER A 35 -2.54 -7.57 -8.37
N PRO A 36 -3.10 -8.19 -7.31
CA PRO A 36 -3.21 -7.57 -5.99
C PRO A 36 -1.84 -7.49 -5.27
N VAL A 37 -0.92 -8.42 -5.54
CA VAL A 37 0.44 -8.35 -4.96
C VAL A 37 1.19 -7.16 -5.55
N SER A 38 1.10 -6.97 -6.87
CA SER A 38 1.76 -5.85 -7.53
C SER A 38 1.14 -4.50 -7.17
N ILE A 39 -0.18 -4.40 -6.94
CA ILE A 39 -0.77 -3.11 -6.56
C ILE A 39 -0.32 -2.67 -5.16
N ASP A 40 -0.28 -3.58 -4.19
CA ASP A 40 0.16 -3.29 -2.83
C ASP A 40 1.67 -3.04 -2.77
N GLY A 41 2.46 -3.82 -3.52
CA GLY A 41 3.90 -3.60 -3.66
C GLY A 41 4.22 -2.25 -4.31
N ALA A 42 3.47 -1.84 -5.34
CA ALA A 42 3.63 -0.54 -5.97
C ALA A 42 3.24 0.61 -5.02
N PHE A 43 2.12 0.45 -4.29
CA PHE A 43 1.68 1.41 -3.28
C PHE A 43 2.77 1.65 -2.23
N LEU A 44 3.25 0.60 -1.57
CA LEU A 44 4.29 0.70 -0.55
C LEU A 44 5.62 1.23 -1.13
N LYS A 45 5.92 0.97 -2.41
CA LYS A 45 7.12 1.53 -3.05
C LYS A 45 7.04 3.04 -3.29
N VAL A 46 5.84 3.59 -3.48
CA VAL A 46 5.62 5.02 -3.75
C VAL A 46 5.47 5.84 -2.48
N ILE A 47 4.82 5.29 -1.45
CA ILE A 47 4.59 6.01 -0.19
C ILE A 47 5.75 5.81 0.79
N ASP A 48 5.98 6.78 1.68
CA ASP A 48 6.91 6.61 2.82
C ASP A 48 6.24 5.78 3.92
N TYR A 49 6.07 4.47 3.68
CA TYR A 49 5.41 3.56 4.62
C TYR A 49 6.21 3.34 5.91
N GLU A 50 7.50 3.70 5.95
CA GLU A 50 8.32 3.53 7.15
C GLU A 50 7.77 4.32 8.34
N VAL A 51 7.03 5.40 8.09
CA VAL A 51 6.34 6.16 9.13
C VAL A 51 5.40 5.26 9.94
N PHE A 52 4.70 4.34 9.28
CA PHE A 52 3.81 3.38 9.92
C PHE A 52 4.59 2.25 10.58
N ASN A 53 5.67 1.76 9.95
CA ASN A 53 6.54 0.77 10.58
C ASN A 53 7.08 1.28 11.92
N LYS A 54 7.49 2.55 11.99
CA LYS A 54 8.01 3.19 13.21
C LYS A 54 6.90 3.45 14.23
N ALA A 55 5.73 3.93 13.79
CA ALA A 55 4.62 4.25 14.68
C ALA A 55 3.99 3.00 15.33
N TYR A 56 3.88 1.91 14.57
CA TYR A 56 3.15 0.71 14.98
C TYR A 56 4.04 -0.49 15.28
N ASN A 57 5.34 -0.40 15.00
CA ASN A 57 6.31 -1.49 15.18
C ASN A 57 5.89 -2.78 14.44
N VAL A 58 5.34 -2.62 13.24
CA VAL A 58 4.88 -3.69 12.35
C VAL A 58 5.43 -3.43 10.95
N ASP A 59 5.95 -4.44 10.27
CA ASP A 59 6.41 -4.32 8.89
C ASP A 59 5.22 -4.30 7.92
N CYS A 60 4.97 -3.17 7.27
CA CYS A 60 3.94 -3.03 6.23
C CYS A 60 4.14 -3.99 5.04
N MET A 61 5.37 -4.41 4.73
CA MET A 61 5.62 -5.35 3.62
C MET A 61 5.21 -6.79 3.94
N LEU A 62 4.95 -7.12 5.21
CA LEU A 62 4.62 -8.48 5.63
C LEU A 62 3.43 -9.05 4.85
N GLN A 63 2.36 -8.28 4.65
CA GLN A 63 1.18 -8.74 3.93
C GLN A 63 1.47 -9.05 2.46
N VAL A 64 2.25 -8.20 1.78
CA VAL A 64 2.65 -8.39 0.38
C VAL A 64 3.52 -9.65 0.24
N GLN A 65 4.44 -9.86 1.20
CA GLN A 65 5.30 -11.05 1.25
C GLN A 65 4.51 -12.33 1.50
N GLU A 66 3.56 -12.33 2.44
CA GLU A 66 2.72 -13.50 2.73
C GLU A 66 1.77 -13.81 1.58
N ALA A 67 1.18 -12.80 0.93
CA ALA A 67 0.36 -12.99 -0.27
C ALA A 67 1.17 -13.69 -1.38
N LYS A 68 2.44 -13.30 -1.57
CA LYS A 68 3.33 -13.97 -2.51
C LYS A 68 3.62 -15.42 -2.13
N LYS A 69 3.80 -15.72 -0.84
CA LYS A 69 4.01 -17.09 -0.33
C LYS A 69 2.77 -17.99 -0.52
N LEU A 70 1.58 -17.41 -0.52
CA LEU A 70 0.32 -18.09 -0.85
C LEU A 70 0.12 -18.32 -2.37
N ALA A 71 1.15 -18.08 -3.17
CA ALA A 71 1.14 -18.22 -4.63
C ALA A 71 0.11 -17.32 -5.35
N ILE A 72 -0.25 -16.19 -4.74
CA ILE A 72 -1.02 -15.15 -5.44
C ILE A 72 -0.10 -14.52 -6.50
N GLU A 73 -0.60 -14.42 -7.73
CA GLU A 73 0.15 -13.88 -8.87
C GLU A 73 0.52 -12.40 -8.66
N GLY A 74 1.70 -12.00 -9.14
CA GLY A 74 2.25 -10.65 -9.02
C GLY A 74 3.68 -10.56 -8.52
N GLU A 75 4.18 -9.33 -8.41
CA GLU A 75 5.54 -9.02 -7.96
C GLU A 75 5.50 -8.16 -6.70
N THR A 76 6.35 -8.46 -5.72
CA THR A 76 6.44 -7.66 -4.48
C THR A 76 7.15 -6.33 -4.72
N GLU A 77 7.99 -6.25 -5.76
CA GLU A 77 8.71 -5.05 -6.19
C GLU A 77 8.43 -4.77 -7.68
N PRO A 78 7.20 -4.41 -8.04
CA PRO A 78 6.81 -4.27 -9.43
C PRO A 78 7.50 -3.07 -10.09
N LYS A 79 7.56 -3.13 -11.42
CA LYS A 79 7.86 -1.97 -12.25
C LYS A 79 6.62 -1.07 -12.33
N ILE A 80 6.81 0.21 -12.00
CA ILE A 80 5.73 1.20 -12.01
C ILE A 80 5.77 1.96 -13.34
N HIS A 81 4.60 2.12 -13.95
CA HIS A 81 4.39 2.90 -15.16
C HIS A 81 3.47 4.07 -14.83
N GLU A 82 4.01 5.28 -14.84
CA GLU A 82 3.23 6.49 -14.60
C GLU A 82 2.50 6.90 -15.88
N LEU A 83 1.21 7.20 -15.73
CA LEU A 83 0.37 7.75 -16.79
C LEU A 83 0.14 9.22 -16.46
N CYS A 84 0.83 10.12 -17.17
CA CYS A 84 0.66 11.56 -17.04
C CYS A 84 -0.63 12.04 -17.72
#